data_AF-A0A9D5ZS75-F1
#
_entry.id   AF-A0A9D5ZS75-F1
#
_cell.length_a   1.000
_cell.length_b   1.000
_cell.length_c   1.000
_cell.angle_alpha   90.00
_cell.angle_beta   90.00
_cell.angle_gamma   90.00
#
_symmetry.space_group_name_H-M   'P 1'
#
loop_
_entity.id
_entity.type
_entity.pdbx_description
1 polymer ?
#
loop_
_entity_poly.entity_id
_entity_poly.type
_entity_poly.pdbx_seq_one_letter_code
_entity_poly.pdbx_strand_id
1 'polypeptide(L)' 'MLVNKILVVDDSGVQRKMIIQIIKKAGFTNEILEAADGAIAIETLAANFQDVGLVLCDWNMPN' A
#
# COMPACT_ATOMS: atom_id res chain seq x y z
N MET A 1 18.07 -2.29 -9.33
CA MET A 1 17.02 -2.78 -8.41
C MET A 1 15.70 -2.61 -9.11
N LEU A 2 14.89 -3.66 -9.20
CA LEU A 2 13.58 -3.59 -9.84
C LEU A 2 12.54 -3.30 -8.76
N VAL A 3 11.87 -2.18 -8.93
CA VAL A 3 10.81 -1.71 -8.05
C VAL A 3 9.55 -2.52 -8.34
N ASN A 4 9.17 -3.41 -7.42
CA ASN A 4 8.17 -4.45 -7.67
C ASN A 4 6.97 -4.41 -6.73
N LYS A 5 6.99 -3.60 -5.67
CA LYS A 5 5.92 -3.53 -4.67
C LYS A 5 5.19 -2.19 -4.64
N ILE A 6 3.90 -2.24 -4.31
CA ILE A 6 3.05 -1.08 -4.03
C ILE A 6 2.51 -1.24 -2.61
N LEU A 7 2.65 -0.20 -1.78
CA LEU A 7 2.07 -0.16 -0.43
C LEU A 7 0.76 0.64 -0.46
N VAL A 8 -0.31 0.05 0.05
CA VAL A 8 -1.62 0.70 0.21
C VAL A 8 -1.93 0.85 1.70
N VAL A 9 -2.13 2.09 2.15
CA VAL A 9 -2.34 2.46 3.54
C VAL A 9 -3.71 3.13 3.67
N ASP A 10 -4.61 2.51 4.41
CA ASP A 10 -6.00 3.00 4.62
C ASP A 10 -6.58 2.27 5.83
N ASP A 11 -7.25 2.96 6.75
CA ASP A 11 -7.82 2.39 7.97
C ASP A 11 -9.13 1.62 7.70
N SER A 12 -9.79 1.92 6.58
CA SER A 12 -10.93 1.15 6.08
C SER A 12 -10.48 -0.02 5.22
N GLY A 13 -10.64 -1.23 5.76
CA GLY A 13 -10.37 -2.46 5.00
C GLY A 13 -11.20 -2.59 3.71
N VAL A 14 -12.37 -1.95 3.62
CA VAL A 14 -13.20 -1.93 2.39
C VAL A 14 -12.60 -1.01 1.34
N GLN A 15 -12.20 0.21 1.73
CA GLN A 15 -11.55 1.16 0.80
C GLN A 15 -10.22 0.61 0.31
N ARG A 16 -9.39 0.07 1.22
CA ARG A 16 -8.13 -0.59 0.88
C ARG A 16 -8.33 -1.68 -0.18
N LYS A 17 -9.29 -2.58 0.03
CA LYS A 17 -9.64 -3.61 -0.97
C LYS A 17 -10.08 -3.01 -2.31
N MET A 18 -10.89 -1.95 -2.29
CA MET A 18 -11.34 -1.26 -3.52
C MET A 18 -10.15 -0.69 -4.29
N ILE A 19 -9.21 -0.02 -3.62
CA ILE A 19 -7.98 0.52 -4.21
C ILE A 19 -7.16 -0.61 -4.84
N ILE A 20 -6.97 -1.72 -4.14
CA ILE A 20 -6.23 -2.89 -4.64
C ILE A 20 -6.87 -3.46 -5.91
N GLN A 21 -8.20 -3.52 -5.96
CA GLN A 21 -8.92 -3.98 -7.16
C GLN A 21 -8.74 -3.02 -8.33
N ILE A 22 -8.72 -1.71 -8.10
CA ILE A 22 -8.46 -0.70 -9.14
C ILE A 22 -7.05 -0.86 -9.70
N ILE A 23 -6.04 -1.02 -8.84
CA ILE A 23 -4.64 -1.26 -9.24
C ILE A 23 -4.55 -2.49 -10.15
N LYS A 24 -5.15 -3.62 -9.72
CA LYS A 24 -5.15 -4.86 -10.50
C LYS A 24 -5.87 -4.69 -11.84
N LYS A 25 -7.02 -4.01 -11.87
CA LYS A 25 -7.78 -3.73 -13.11
C LYS A 25 -7.04 -2.80 -14.06
N ALA A 26 -6.18 -1.92 -13.55
CA ALA A 26 -5.31 -1.08 -14.35
C ALA A 26 -4.13 -1.84 -14.97
N GLY A 27 -3.98 -3.14 -14.68
CA GLY A 27 -2.97 -4.02 -15.28
C GLY A 27 -1.65 -4.11 -14.51
N PHE A 28 -1.58 -3.51 -13.32
CA PHE A 28 -0.39 -3.64 -12.46
C PHE A 28 -0.33 -5.04 -11.84
N THR A 29 0.82 -5.70 -12.00
CA THR A 29 1.11 -7.04 -11.48
C THR A 29 2.04 -7.02 -10.27
N ASN A 30 2.34 -5.82 -9.76
CA ASN A 30 3.15 -5.61 -8.57
C ASN A 30 2.59 -6.35 -7.35
N GLU A 31 3.48 -6.80 -6.47
CA GLU A 31 3.08 -7.30 -5.15
C GLU A 31 2.47 -6.13 -4.35
N ILE A 32 1.34 -6.38 -3.70
CA ILE A 32 0.66 -5.36 -2.91
C ILE A 32 0.91 -5.62 -1.42
N LEU A 33 1.48 -4.63 -0.75
CA LEU A 33 1.58 -4.56 0.69
C LEU A 33 0.42 -3.73 1.23
N GLU A 34 -0.11 -4.09 2.38
CA GLU A 34 -1.26 -3.43 3.00
C GLU A 34 -0.89 -2.97 4.41
N ALA A 35 -1.31 -1.76 4.78
CA ALA A 35 -1.24 -1.25 6.14
C ALA A 35 -2.58 -0.63 6.54
N ALA A 36 -2.98 -0.84 7.79
CA ALA A 36 -4.24 -0.33 8.34
C ALA A 36 -4.08 1.01 9.07
N ASP A 37 -2.86 1.47 9.26
CA ASP A 37 -2.54 2.74 9.92
C ASP A 37 -1.10 3.17 9.58
N GLY A 38 -0.72 4.35 10.06
CA GLY A 38 0.60 4.92 9.83
C GLY A 38 1.75 4.16 10.50
N ALA A 39 1.52 3.55 11.66
CA ALA A 39 2.56 2.80 12.37
C ALA A 39 2.94 1.53 11.59
N ILE A 40 1.95 0.75 11.18
CA ILE A 40 2.13 -0.44 10.33
C ILE A 40 2.73 -0.04 8.99
N ALA A 41 2.32 1.10 8.41
CA ALA A 41 2.87 1.58 7.15
C ALA A 41 4.37 1.89 7.24
N ILE A 42 4.81 2.57 8.31
CA ILE A 42 6.22 2.91 8.53
C ILE A 42 7.04 1.63 8.72
N GLU A 43 6.57 0.69 9.54
CA GLU A 43 7.25 -0.59 9.76
C GLU A 43 7.36 -1.40 8.46
N THR A 44 6.27 -1.48 7.71
CA THR A 44 6.20 -2.20 6.43
C THR A 44 7.14 -1.57 5.40
N LEU A 45 7.15 -0.24 5.30
CA LEU A 45 8.01 0.49 4.39
C LEU A 45 9.47 0.33 4.78
N ALA A 46 9.83 0.43 6.06
CA ALA A 46 11.19 0.25 6.53
C ALA A 46 11.74 -1.15 6.17
N ALA A 47 10.92 -2.19 6.30
CA ALA A 47 11.29 -3.56 5.95
C ALA A 47 11.41 -3.80 4.43
N ASN A 48 10.73 -3.01 3.59
CA ASN A 48 10.63 -3.25 2.14
C ASN A 48 11.12 -2.06 1.29
N PHE A 49 11.83 -1.09 1.89
CA PHE A 49 12.11 0.23 1.29
C PHE A 49 12.75 0.17 -0.09
N GLN A 50 13.60 -0.83 -0.34
CA GLN A 50 14.30 -0.98 -1.62
C GLN A 50 13.40 -1.46 -2.78
N ASP A 51 12.26 -2.09 -2.46
CA ASP A 51 11.38 -2.72 -3.45
C ASP A 51 10.04 -1.99 -3.62
N VAL A 52 9.69 -1.09 -2.69
CA VAL A 52 8.45 -0.28 -2.76
C VAL A 52 8.65 0.91 -3.67
N GLY A 53 7.84 0.98 -4.74
CA GLY A 53 7.89 2.06 -5.73
C GLY A 53 6.85 3.14 -5.60
N LEU A 54 5.76 2.78 -4.94
CA LEU A 54 4.57 3.60 -4.83
C LEU A 54 3.94 3.33 -3.48
N VAL A 55 3.58 4.40 -2.80
CA VAL A 55 2.74 4.37 -1.60
C VAL A 55 1.47 5.13 -1.94
N LEU A 56 0.32 4.47 -1.79
CA LEU A 56 -0.99 5.11 -1.79
C LEU A 56 -1.46 5.18 -0.34
N CYS A 57 -1.61 6.39 0.18
CA CYS A 57 -1.87 6.64 1.59
C CYS A 57 -3.15 7.46 1.74
N ASP A 58 -4.10 6.97 2.53
CA ASP A 58 -5.20 7.80 3.00
C ASP A 58 -4.63 8.95 3.84
N TRP A 59 -5.18 10.13 3.65
CA TRP A 59 -4.83 11.32 4.42
C TRP A 59 -5.48 11.27 5.81
N ASN A 60 -6.68 10.67 5.92
CA ASN A 60 -7.48 10.68 7.14
C ASN A 60 -7.53 9.30 7.78
N MET A 61 -6.50 9.00 8.56
CA MET A 61 -6.46 7.85 9.47
C MET A 61 -6.44 8.40 10.90
N PRO A 62 -7.61 8.55 11.56
CA PRO A 62 -7.70 9.20 12.87
C PRO A 62 -7.15 8.39 14.05
N ASN A 63 -6.72 7.14 13.81
CA ASN A 63 -6.06 6.29 14.80
C ASN A 63 -4.54 6.39 14.71
#